data_AF-A0A382UKQ5-F1
#
_entry.id   AF-A0A382UKQ5-F1
#
_cell.length_a   1.000
_cell.length_b   1.000
_cell.length_c   1.000
_cell.angle_alpha   90.00
_cell.angle_beta   90.00
_cell.angle_gamma   90.00
#
_symmetry.space_group_name_H-M   'P 1'
#
loop_
_entity.id
_entity.type
_entity.pdbx_description
1 polymer ?
#
loop_
_entity_poly.entity_id
_entity_poly.type
_entity_poly.pdbx_seq_one_letter_code
_entity_poly.pdbx_strand_id
1 'polypeptide(L)'
;MILFKQMKLLAVFAGYLVIPLTLFGQSHLKQILEKGELRVGTTGDWNPMTLIDPATHERKGFDIDVATALAADMGVKVTFVP
;
A
#
# COMPACT_ATOMS: atom_id res chain seq x y z
N MET A 1 -15.75 37.64 -32.74
CA MET A 1 -16.31 37.20 -31.43
C MET A 1 -16.51 35.68 -31.32
N ILE A 2 -16.96 35.00 -32.39
CA ILE A 2 -17.21 33.53 -32.40
C ILE A 2 -15.92 32.70 -32.30
N LEU A 3 -14.86 33.09 -33.03
CA LEU A 3 -13.59 32.35 -33.03
C LEU A 3 -12.90 32.32 -31.63
N PHE A 4 -12.94 33.43 -30.90
CA PHE A 4 -12.44 33.50 -29.52
C PHE A 4 -13.25 32.62 -28.56
N LYS A 5 -14.55 32.44 -28.81
CA LYS A 5 -15.41 31.54 -28.01
C LYS A 5 -15.10 30.08 -28.30
N GLN A 6 -14.85 29.72 -29.56
CA GLN A 6 -14.42 28.37 -29.97
C GLN A 6 -13.06 27.99 -29.38
N MET A 7 -12.11 28.93 -29.35
CA MET A 7 -10.77 28.71 -28.80
C MET A 7 -10.79 28.49 -27.28
N LYS A 8 -11.67 29.19 -26.56
CA LYS A 8 -11.92 28.97 -25.12
C LYS A 8 -12.59 27.61 -24.86
N LEU A 9 -13.54 27.20 -25.71
CA LEU A 9 -14.19 25.88 -25.60
C LEU A 9 -13.18 24.73 -25.82
N LEU A 10 -12.29 24.88 -26.79
CA LEU A 10 -11.21 23.93 -27.07
C LEU A 10 -10.22 23.81 -25.90
N ALA A 11 -9.86 24.92 -25.26
CA ALA A 11 -8.99 24.90 -24.08
C ALA A 11 -9.65 24.19 -22.88
N VAL A 12 -10.97 24.37 -22.67
CA VAL A 12 -11.73 23.66 -21.62
C VAL A 12 -11.83 22.17 -21.93
N PHE A 13 -12.04 21.80 -23.19
CA PHE A 13 -12.10 20.40 -23.62
C PHE A 13 -10.75 19.69 -23.48
N ALA A 14 -9.66 20.37 -23.85
CA ALA A 14 -8.30 19.88 -23.64
C ALA A 14 -7.99 19.71 -22.14
N GLY A 15 -8.43 20.64 -21.29
CA GLY A 15 -8.28 20.53 -19.84
C GLY A 15 -9.02 19.33 -19.23
N TYR A 16 -10.18 18.96 -19.77
CA TYR A 16 -10.94 17.78 -19.35
C TYR A 16 -10.28 16.46 -19.76
N LEU A 17 -9.53 16.44 -20.86
CA LEU A 17 -8.87 15.24 -21.38
C LEU A 17 -7.67 14.79 -20.53
N VAL A 18 -7.10 15.67 -19.69
CA VAL A 18 -5.93 15.37 -18.84
C VAL A 18 -6.32 14.71 -17.50
N ILE A 19 -7.60 14.73 -17.14
CA ILE A 19 -8.10 14.30 -15.82
C ILE A 19 -8.04 12.77 -15.56
N PRO A 20 -8.00 11.83 -16.53
CA PRO A 20 -8.10 10.41 -16.18
C PRO A 20 -6.77 9.72 -15.81
N LEU A 21 -5.62 10.39 -15.83
CA LEU A 21 -4.32 9.70 -15.65
C LEU A 21 -3.97 9.34 -14.20
N THR A 22 -4.58 9.99 -13.20
CA THR A 22 -4.24 9.79 -11.78
C THR A 22 -5.23 8.92 -11.01
N LEU A 23 -6.26 8.39 -11.67
CA LEU A 23 -7.31 7.57 -11.05
C LEU A 23 -6.96 6.08 -10.93
N PHE A 24 -5.84 5.64 -11.50
CA PHE A 24 -5.34 4.29 -11.26
C PHE A 24 -4.73 4.23 -9.87
N GLY A 25 -5.44 3.60 -8.93
CA GLY A 25 -4.95 3.40 -7.56
C GLY A 25 -3.56 2.77 -7.57
N GLN A 26 -2.63 3.33 -6.77
CA GLN A 26 -1.27 2.80 -6.72
C GLN A 26 -1.27 1.37 -6.18
N SER A 27 -0.64 0.45 -6.93
CA SER A 27 -0.46 -0.94 -6.50
C SER A 27 0.26 -1.01 -5.15
N HIS A 28 -0.36 -1.65 -4.16
CA HIS A 28 0.26 -1.88 -2.86
C HIS A 28 1.51 -2.74 -2.97
N LEU A 29 1.49 -3.77 -3.83
CA LEU A 29 2.67 -4.61 -4.08
C LEU A 29 3.83 -3.76 -4.61
N LYS A 30 3.57 -2.87 -5.57
CA LYS A 30 4.59 -1.97 -6.10
C LYS A 30 5.16 -1.09 -4.98
N GLN A 31 4.32 -0.52 -4.14
CA GLN A 31 4.77 0.29 -3.00
C GLN A 31 5.60 -0.52 -1.99
N ILE A 32 5.24 -1.77 -1.71
CA ILE A 32 5.98 -2.67 -0.81
C ILE A 32 7.37 -2.95 -1.38
N LEU A 33 7.45 -3.30 -2.67
CA LEU A 33 8.72 -3.59 -3.35
C LEU A 33 9.61 -2.34 -3.47
N GLU A 34 9.03 -1.18 -3.78
CA GLU A 34 9.76 0.09 -3.85
C GLU A 34 10.29 0.56 -2.48
N LYS A 35 9.51 0.33 -1.41
CA LYS A 35 9.94 0.67 -0.04
C LYS A 35 10.88 -0.37 0.57
N GLY A 36 10.89 -1.59 0.06
CA GLY A 36 11.61 -2.72 0.65
C GLY A 36 11.03 -3.16 2.00
N GLU A 37 9.75 -2.88 2.27
CA GLU A 37 9.12 -3.15 3.57
C GLU A 37 7.64 -3.58 3.43
N LEU A 38 7.32 -4.76 3.98
CA LEU A 38 5.96 -5.25 4.21
C LEU A 38 5.53 -4.89 5.64
N ARG A 39 4.55 -4.01 5.77
CA ARG A 39 3.95 -3.65 7.07
C ARG A 39 2.68 -4.47 7.31
N VAL A 40 2.65 -5.26 8.38
CA VAL A 40 1.55 -6.17 8.71
C VAL A 40 0.88 -5.73 10.00
N GLY A 41 -0.41 -5.46 9.95
CA GLY A 41 -1.21 -5.07 11.12
C GLY A 41 -1.54 -6.29 12.00
N THR A 42 -1.25 -6.20 13.29
CA THR A 42 -1.66 -7.18 14.29
C THR A 42 -1.61 -6.61 15.70
N THR A 43 -2.67 -6.89 16.48
CA THR A 43 -2.78 -6.56 17.90
C THR A 43 -1.80 -7.36 18.77
N GLY A 44 -1.45 -8.59 18.36
CA GLY A 44 -0.53 -9.46 19.09
C GLY A 44 -1.11 -10.09 20.35
N ASP A 45 -2.43 -10.16 20.48
CA ASP A 45 -3.15 -10.72 21.63
C ASP A 45 -4.09 -11.89 21.27
N TRP A 46 -4.04 -12.38 20.02
CA TRP A 46 -4.88 -13.45 19.51
C TRP A 46 -4.10 -14.77 19.34
N ASN A 47 -3.82 -15.44 20.46
CA ASN A 47 -3.16 -16.75 20.47
C ASN A 47 -4.09 -17.84 19.85
N PRO A 48 -3.63 -18.68 18.90
CA PRO A 48 -2.25 -18.90 18.42
C PRO A 48 -1.88 -18.19 17.11
N MET A 49 -2.70 -17.25 16.66
CA MET A 49 -2.51 -16.55 15.39
C MET A 49 -1.43 -15.48 15.52
N THR A 50 -1.55 -14.62 16.53
CA THR A 50 -0.57 -13.57 16.84
C THR A 50 -0.48 -13.36 18.35
N LEU A 51 0.72 -13.44 18.91
CA LEU A 51 0.99 -13.27 20.34
C LEU A 51 2.29 -12.50 20.52
N ILE A 52 2.28 -11.44 21.33
CA ILE A 52 3.48 -10.81 21.88
C ILE A 52 3.83 -11.54 23.17
N ASP A 53 4.99 -12.18 23.22
CA ASP A 53 5.49 -12.82 24.43
C ASP A 53 5.74 -11.76 25.52
N PRO A 54 5.09 -11.81 26.69
CA PRO A 54 5.29 -10.81 27.73
C PRO A 54 6.68 -10.85 28.37
N ALA A 55 7.42 -11.97 28.25
CA ALA A 55 8.76 -12.11 28.78
C ALA A 55 9.82 -11.58 27.81
N THR A 56 9.71 -11.92 26.52
CA THR A 56 10.73 -11.53 25.51
C THR A 56 10.34 -10.33 24.66
N HIS A 57 9.07 -9.92 24.67
CA HIS A 57 8.47 -8.94 23.75
C HIS A 57 8.54 -9.34 22.27
N GLU A 58 8.84 -10.61 21.99
CA GLU A 58 8.87 -11.14 20.62
C GLU A 58 7.47 -11.52 20.15
N ARG A 59 7.25 -11.36 18.84
CA ARG A 59 5.99 -11.75 18.20
C ARG A 59 6.09 -13.19 17.72
N LYS A 60 5.05 -13.98 17.95
CA LYS A 60 4.94 -15.39 17.57
C LYS A 60 3.52 -15.75 17.18
N GLY A 61 3.35 -16.84 16.44
CA GLY A 61 2.06 -17.36 16.01
C GLY A 61 1.96 -17.55 14.50
N PHE A 62 0.90 -18.22 14.06
CA PHE A 62 0.75 -18.62 12.66
C PHE A 62 0.81 -17.44 11.68
N ASP A 63 0.12 -16.34 11.96
CA ASP A 63 0.12 -15.18 11.06
C ASP A 63 1.46 -14.44 11.05
N ILE A 64 2.22 -14.52 12.15
CA ILE A 64 3.59 -13.99 12.22
C ILE A 64 4.51 -14.80 11.30
N ASP A 65 4.40 -16.13 11.33
CA ASP A 65 5.21 -17.03 10.50
C ASP A 65 4.88 -16.84 9.01
N VAL A 66 3.59 -16.77 8.66
CA VAL A 66 3.13 -16.54 7.29
C VAL A 66 3.60 -15.19 6.76
N ALA A 67 3.44 -14.11 7.53
CA ALA A 67 3.90 -12.78 7.13
C ALA A 67 5.42 -12.72 6.95
N THR A 68 6.16 -13.40 7.82
CA THR A 68 7.62 -13.48 7.75
C THR A 68 8.08 -14.23 6.49
N ALA A 69 7.45 -15.37 6.19
CA ALA A 69 7.74 -16.14 4.97
C ALA A 69 7.40 -15.34 3.71
N LEU A 70 6.23 -14.69 3.67
CA LEU A 70 5.82 -13.85 2.55
C LEU A 70 6.81 -12.70 2.29
N ALA A 71 7.27 -12.03 3.34
CA ALA A 71 8.27 -10.98 3.20
C ALA A 71 9.62 -11.51 2.70
N ALA A 72 10.04 -12.68 3.18
CA ALA A 72 11.25 -13.36 2.71
C ALA A 72 11.17 -13.72 1.23
N ASP A 73 10.05 -14.27 0.76
CA ASP A 73 9.82 -14.61 -0.65
C ASP A 73 9.85 -13.37 -1.55
N MET A 74 9.39 -12.22 -1.05
CA MET A 74 9.46 -10.93 -1.75
C MET A 74 10.82 -10.24 -1.63
N GLY A 75 11.74 -10.72 -0.78
CA GLY A 75 13.02 -10.07 -0.52
C GLY A 75 12.92 -8.73 0.20
N VAL A 76 11.88 -8.54 1.04
CA VAL A 76 11.62 -7.30 1.77
C VAL A 76 11.66 -7.51 3.29
N LYS A 77 11.82 -6.43 4.06
CA LYS A 77 11.71 -6.47 5.52
C LYS A 77 10.25 -6.59 5.95
N VAL A 78 9.93 -7.43 6.93
CA VAL A 78 8.62 -7.39 7.61
C VAL A 78 8.67 -6.47 8.84
N THR A 79 7.63 -5.65 9.01
CA THR A 79 7.42 -4.85 10.23
C THR A 79 5.98 -5.03 10.70
N PHE A 80 5.82 -5.59 11.89
CA PHE A 80 4.50 -5.74 12.52
C PHE A 80 4.09 -4.45 13.23
N VAL A 81 2.91 -3.93 12.88
CA VAL A 81 2.36 -2.69 13.43
C VAL A 81 1.08 -2.97 14.21
N PRO A 82 0.81 -2.27 15.32
CA PRO A 82 -0.47 -2.34 16.02
C PRO A 82 -1.64 -1.89 15.14
#